data_AF-A0A2S9VA53-F1
#
_entry.id   AF-A0A2S9VA53-F1
#
_cell.length_a   1.000
_cell.length_b   1.000
_cell.length_c   1.000
_cell.angle_alpha   90.00
_cell.angle_beta   90.00
_cell.angle_gamma   90.00
#
_symmetry.space_group_name_H-M   'P 1'
#
loop_
_entity.id
_entity.type
_entity.pdbx_description
1 polymer ?
#
loop_
_entity_poly.entity_id
_entity_poly.type
_entity_poly.pdbx_seq_one_letter_code
_entity_poly.pdbx_strand_id
1 'polypeptide(L)' 'MEMLQYLSDREIQVFRLIIKGKQNREIASELFISERTVKFHCANIYTKVGVKNRIELIFTVQQELAKNIIC' A
#
# COMPACT_ATOMS: atom_id res chain seq x y z
N MET A 1 9.20 -7.90 -6.61
CA MET A 1 8.71 -6.74 -5.83
C MET A 1 9.18 -6.93 -4.39
N GLU A 2 10.46 -6.65 -4.14
CA GLU A 2 11.14 -6.94 -2.86
C GLU A 2 10.48 -6.24 -1.67
N MET A 3 9.88 -5.06 -1.89
CA MET A 3 9.18 -4.29 -0.86
C MET A 3 8.02 -5.00 -0.16
N LEU A 4 7.41 -6.04 -0.75
CA LEU A 4 6.34 -6.82 -0.08
C LEU A 4 6.86 -7.72 1.05
N GLN A 5 8.14 -8.09 1.05
CA GLN A 5 8.71 -9.03 2.02
C GLN A 5 8.76 -8.47 3.45
N TYR A 6 8.69 -7.15 3.59
CA TYR A 6 8.74 -6.44 4.87
C TYR A 6 7.34 -6.16 5.44
N LEU A 7 6.28 -6.43 4.67
CA LEU A 7 4.90 -6.22 5.06
C LEU A 7 4.31 -7.51 5.64
N SER A 8 3.53 -7.36 6.71
CA SER A 8 2.66 -8.43 7.21
C SER A 8 1.55 -8.76 6.20
N ASP A 9 0.94 -9.93 6.32
CA ASP A 9 -0.17 -10.35 5.45
C ASP A 9 -1.28 -9.32 5.37
N ARG A 10 -1.58 -8.67 6.50
CA ARG A 10 -2.61 -7.65 6.57
C ARG A 10 -2.20 -6.36 5.88
N GLU A 11 -0.96 -5.94 6.04
CA GLU A 11 -0.41 -4.78 5.33
C GLU A 11 -0.32 -5.03 3.82
N ILE A 12 -0.03 -6.26 3.38
CA ILE A 12 -0.07 -6.66 1.96
C ILE A 12 -1.48 -6.49 1.39
N GLN A 13 -2.51 -6.93 2.12
CA GLN A 13 -3.90 -6.74 1.69
C GLN A 13 -4.25 -5.25 1.53
N VAL A 14 -3.92 -4.43 2.54
CA VAL A 14 -4.15 -2.98 2.49
C VAL A 14 -3.37 -2.33 1.35
N PHE A 15 -2.09 -2.65 1.20
CA PHE A 15 -1.22 -2.16 0.14
C PHE A 15 -1.81 -2.42 -1.26
N ARG A 16 -2.26 -3.65 -1.52
CA ARG A 16 -2.87 -4.02 -2.81
C ARG A 16 -4.09 -3.17 -3.14
N LEU A 17 -4.92 -2.87 -2.14
CA LEU A 17 -6.10 -2.03 -2.33
C LEU A 17 -5.74 -0.55 -2.53
N ILE A 18 -4.69 -0.05 -1.86
CA ILE A 18 -4.16 1.30 -2.11
C ILE A 18 -3.73 1.45 -3.57
N ILE A 19 -2.96 0.48 -4.11
CA ILE A 19 -2.48 0.51 -5.50
C ILE A 19 -3.63 0.38 -6.51
N LYS A 20 -4.74 -0.26 -6.14
CA LYS A 20 -5.99 -0.25 -6.92
C LYS A 20 -6.77 1.08 -6.85
N GLY A 21 -6.24 2.09 -6.14
CA GLY A 21 -6.88 3.40 -6.02
C GLY A 21 -7.96 3.50 -4.95
N LYS A 22 -8.17 2.47 -4.11
CA LYS A 22 -9.25 2.46 -3.11
C LYS A 22 -9.01 3.44 -1.97
N GLN A 23 -10.04 4.18 -1.58
CA GLN A 23 -10.01 5.07 -0.41
C GLN A 23 -10.03 4.27 0.90
N ASN A 24 -9.58 4.88 2.00
CA ASN A 24 -9.52 4.17 3.30
C ASN A 24 -10.87 3.63 3.75
N ARG A 25 -11.97 4.33 3.44
CA ARG A 25 -13.35 3.86 3.69
C ARG A 25 -13.68 2.61 2.91
N GLU A 26 -13.33 2.55 1.62
CA GLU A 26 -13.56 1.37 0.79
C GLU A 26 -12.72 0.18 1.27
N ILE A 27 -11.44 0.43 1.60
CA ILE A 27 -10.53 -0.58 2.17
C ILE A 27 -11.09 -1.12 3.49
N ALA A 28 -11.59 -0.24 4.35
CA ALA A 28 -12.19 -0.59 5.63
C ALA A 28 -13.39 -1.52 5.44
N SER A 29 -14.27 -1.20 4.50
CA SER A 29 -15.42 -2.04 4.14
C SER A 29 -15.02 -3.39 3.55
N GLU A 30 -14.09 -3.42 2.60
CA GLU A 30 -13.66 -4.64 1.91
C GLU A 30 -12.92 -5.61 2.85
N LEU A 31 -12.22 -5.06 3.84
CA LEU A 31 -11.42 -5.82 4.79
C LEU A 31 -12.11 -6.03 6.14
N PHE A 32 -13.34 -5.56 6.32
CA PHE A 32 -14.13 -5.67 7.56
C PHE A 32 -13.39 -5.11 8.80
N ILE A 33 -12.76 -3.94 8.67
CA ILE A 33 -12.06 -3.22 9.76
C ILE A 33 -12.44 -1.74 9.78
N SER A 34 -12.06 -1.02 10.84
CA SER A 34 -12.31 0.42 10.91
C SER A 34 -11.38 1.22 10.00
N GLU A 35 -11.82 2.40 9.54
CA GLU A 35 -10.96 3.34 8.81
C GLU A 35 -9.72 3.77 9.62
N ARG A 36 -9.84 3.84 10.95
CA ARG A 36 -8.71 4.10 11.85
C ARG A 36 -7.68 2.97 11.76
N THR A 37 -8.12 1.72 11.74
CA THR A 37 -7.24 0.54 11.56
C THR A 37 -6.57 0.56 10.19
N VAL A 38 -7.29 0.95 9.13
CA VAL A 38 -6.68 1.15 7.81
C VAL A 38 -5.59 2.22 7.86
N LYS A 39 -5.86 3.39 8.47
CA LYS A 39 -4.86 4.46 8.61
C LYS A 39 -3.61 3.99 9.37
N PHE A 40 -3.79 3.17 10.40
CA PHE A 40 -2.68 2.54 11.13
C PHE A 40 -1.83 1.64 10.22
N HIS A 41 -2.46 0.74 9.47
CA HIS A 41 -1.74 -0.09 8.49
C HIS A 41 -1.05 0.75 7.42
N CYS A 42 -1.69 1.81 6.90
CA CYS A 42 -1.07 2.73 5.95
C CYS A 42 0.20 3.36 6.50
N ALA A 43 0.17 3.85 7.75
CA ALA A 43 1.35 4.44 8.39
C ALA A 43 2.50 3.43 8.48
N ASN A 44 2.22 2.20 8.92
CA ASN A 44 3.24 1.15 9.00
C ASN A 44 3.79 0.77 7.61
N ILE A 45 2.92 0.67 6.59
CA ILE A 45 3.33 0.41 5.21
C ILE A 45 4.29 1.51 4.74
N TYR A 46 3.95 2.79 4.94
CA TYR A 46 4.79 3.90 4.52
C TYR A 46 6.16 3.84 5.20
N THR A 47 6.21 3.59 6.51
CA THR A 47 7.46 3.42 7.25
C THR A 47 8.28 2.25 6.73
N LYS A 48 7.67 1.08 6.51
CA LYS A 48 8.36 -0.14 6.07
C LYS A 48 8.86 -0.08 4.63
N VAL A 49 8.12 0.60 3.75
CA VAL A 49 8.50 0.81 2.35
C VAL A 49 9.44 2.01 2.18
N GLY A 50 9.55 2.88 3.20
CA GLY A 50 10.43 4.05 3.17
C GLY A 50 9.87 5.23 2.39
N VAL A 51 8.54 5.38 2.34
CA VAL A 51 7.85 6.50 1.68
C VAL A 51 7.11 7.35 2.72
N LYS A 52 6.80 8.61 2.39
CA LYS A 52 6.18 9.55 3.35
C LYS A 52 4.67 9.51 3.34
N ASN A 53 4.05 9.17 2.21
CA ASN A 53 2.61 9.23 2.06
C ASN A 53 2.08 8.32 0.94
N ARG A 54 0.76 8.30 0.80
CA ARG A 54 0.03 7.52 -0.19
C ARG A 54 0.47 7.80 -1.63
N ILE A 55 0.67 9.07 -1.97
CA ILE A 55 1.00 9.48 -3.34
C ILE A 55 2.40 8.96 -3.69
N GLU A 56 3.35 9.16 -2.78
CA GLU A 56 4.71 8.64 -2.94
C GLU A 56 4.73 7.11 -3.03
N LEU A 57 3.92 6.41 -2.22
CA LEU A 57 3.76 4.95 -2.33
C LEU A 57 3.30 4.54 -3.74
N ILE A 58 2.25 5.17 -4.25
CA ILE A 58 1.69 4.85 -5.58
C ILE A 58 2.71 5.15 -6.66
N PHE A 59 3.36 6.31 -6.60
CA PHE A 59 4.36 6.72 -7.58
C PHE A 59 5.56 5.76 -7.60
N THR A 60 6.10 5.39 -6.44
CA THR A 60 7.21 4.43 -6.33
C THR A 60 6.84 3.09 -6.96
N VAL A 61 5.65 2.57 -6.69
CA VAL A 61 5.18 1.30 -7.27
C VAL A 61 4.98 1.43 -8.79
N GLN A 62 4.41 2.53 -9.28
CA GLN A 62 4.27 2.78 -10.72
C GLN A 62 5.62 2.83 -11.44
N GLN A 63 6.62 3.49 -10.84
CA GLN A 63 7.97 3.56 -11.37
C GLN A 63 8.64 2.19 -11.41
N GLU A 64 8.47 1.35 -10.39
CA GLU A 64 8.98 -0.03 -10.44
C GLU A 64 8.30 -0.88 -11.51
N LEU A 65 6.98 -0.75 -11.67
CA LEU A 65 6.26 -1.47 -12.72
C LEU A 65 6.72 -1.01 -14.12
N ALA A 66 6.95 0.29 -14.32
CA ALA A 66 7.47 0.82 -15.58
C ALA A 66 8.89 0.33 -15.89
N LYS A 67 9.77 0.23 -14.88
CA LYS A 67 11.11 -0.34 -15.03
C LYS A 67 11.07 -1.79 -15.52
N ASN A 68 10.09 -2.58 -15.07
CA ASN A 68 9.93 -3.97 -15.49
C ASN A 68 9.35 -4.15 -16.91
N ILE A 69 8.93 -3.07 -17.58
CA ILE A 69 8.40 -3.10 -18.96
C ILE A 69 9.49 -2.70 -19.98
N ILE A 70 10.51 -1.97 -19.55
CA ILE A 70 11.56 -1.40 -20.42
C ILE A 70 12.86 -2.23 -20.37
N CYS A 71 12.89 -3.31 -19.59
CA CYS A 71 13.97 -4.30 -19.56
C CYS A 71 13.56 -5.59 -20.28
#